data_AF-A0A0W8C1Y0-F1
#
_entry.id   AF-A0A0W8C1Y0-F1
#
_cell.length_a   1.000
_cell.length_b   1.000
_cell.length_c   1.000
_cell.angle_alpha   90.00
_cell.angle_beta   90.00
_cell.angle_gamma   90.00
#
_symmetry.space_group_name_H-M   'P 1'
#
loop_
_entity.id
_entity.type
_entity.pdbx_description
1 polymer ?
#
loop_
_entity_poly.entity_id
_entity_poly.type
_entity_poly.pdbx_seq_one_letter_code
_entity_poly.pdbx_strand_id
1 'polypeptide(L)'
;MEAAPDPPSEPPPPPEELAIEGLLDEVFSAPKQRRMHYSMKQKRDVLLATLGLGTREAARVQKIPRRTLESWREKKEDIFAFRGSEKTLSRAPGRPEIIPFKPLDVGIMGPLKAKLKALWLFESTTATTAKEKRLATIKRAISAWESIAADTVTSAFNKALKTNF
;
A
#
# COMPACT_ATOMS: atom_id res chain seq x y z
N MET A 1 -11.29 -3.55 58.58
CA MET A 1 -11.09 -2.92 57.26
C MET A 1 -10.76 -4.04 56.30
N GLU A 2 -11.79 -4.55 55.62
CA GLU A 2 -11.67 -5.60 54.62
C GLU A 2 -10.98 -4.99 53.40
N ALA A 3 -9.76 -5.44 53.09
CA ALA A 3 -9.05 -5.02 51.89
C ALA A 3 -9.74 -5.67 50.68
N ALA A 4 -10.24 -4.85 49.76
CA ALA A 4 -10.80 -5.32 48.51
C ALA A 4 -9.78 -6.20 47.76
N PRO A 5 -10.18 -7.33 47.16
CA PRO A 5 -9.26 -8.13 46.37
C PRO A 5 -8.77 -7.33 45.17
N ASP A 6 -7.45 -7.31 44.99
CA ASP A 6 -6.79 -6.69 43.84
C ASP A 6 -7.44 -7.18 42.53
N PRO A 7 -7.66 -6.29 41.55
CA PRO A 7 -8.20 -6.69 40.25
C PRO A 7 -7.25 -7.72 39.60
N PRO A 8 -7.77 -8.73 38.88
CA PRO A 8 -6.93 -9.72 38.22
C PRO A 8 -5.96 -8.99 37.28
N SER A 9 -4.66 -9.16 37.50
CA SER A 9 -3.63 -8.71 36.57
C SER A 9 -3.91 -9.36 35.21
N GLU A 10 -4.19 -8.53 34.20
CA GLU A 10 -4.31 -9.01 32.83
C GLU A 10 -3.04 -9.80 32.48
N PRO A 11 -3.16 -11.05 31.99
CA PRO A 11 -2.00 -11.83 31.62
C PRO A 11 -1.22 -11.09 30.53
N PRO A 12 0.12 -11.14 30.57
CA PRO A 12 0.95 -10.49 29.57
C PRO A 12 0.53 -10.95 28.16
N PRO A 13 0.53 -10.05 27.17
CA PRO A 13 0.07 -10.37 25.83
C PRO A 13 0.87 -11.57 25.28
N PRO A 14 0.20 -12.53 24.60
CA PRO A 14 0.84 -13.71 24.06
C PRO A 14 2.07 -13.37 23.23
N PRO A 15 3.11 -14.23 23.21
CA PRO A 15 4.36 -13.97 22.46
C PRO A 15 4.12 -13.70 20.97
N GLU A 16 3.05 -14.25 20.41
CA GLU A 16 2.61 -13.99 19.04
C GLU A 16 2.18 -12.54 18.82
N GLU A 17 1.53 -11.92 19.80
CA GLU A 17 1.12 -10.51 19.72
C GLU A 17 2.33 -9.58 19.77
N LEU A 18 3.30 -9.87 20.64
CA LEU A 18 4.56 -9.13 20.73
C LEU A 18 5.40 -9.25 19.44
N ALA A 19 5.41 -10.44 18.82
CA ALA A 19 6.07 -10.64 17.53
C ALA A 19 5.42 -9.83 16.41
N ILE A 20 4.08 -9.79 16.38
CA ILE A 20 3.33 -8.97 15.41
C ILE A 20 3.58 -7.48 15.67
N GLU A 21 3.63 -7.04 16.93
CA GLU A 21 3.91 -5.65 17.29
C GLU A 21 5.34 -5.23 16.90
N GLY A 22 6.34 -6.07 17.15
CA GLY A 22 7.72 -5.82 16.72
C GLY A 22 7.84 -5.69 15.20
N LEU A 23 7.14 -6.55 14.45
CA LEU A 23 7.11 -6.50 12.99
C LEU A 23 6.37 -5.27 12.47
N LEU A 24 5.30 -4.84 13.13
CA LEU A 24 4.61 -3.57 12.81
C LEU A 24 5.55 -2.39 13.02
N ASP A 25 6.25 -2.33 14.14
CA ASP A 25 7.15 -1.23 14.43
C ASP A 25 8.34 -1.22 13.45
N GLU A 26 8.89 -2.37 13.07
CA GLU A 26 9.91 -2.48 12.02
C GLU A 26 9.42 -2.00 10.64
N VAL A 27 8.26 -2.49 10.19
CA VAL A 27 7.68 -2.15 8.87
C VAL A 27 7.29 -0.68 8.77
N PHE A 28 6.87 -0.06 9.89
CA PHE A 28 6.32 1.30 9.90
C PHE A 28 7.22 2.36 10.55
N SER A 29 8.43 2.02 11.02
CA SER A 29 9.36 2.94 11.70
C SER A 29 9.92 4.04 10.79
N ALA A 30 10.16 3.76 9.50
CA ALA A 30 10.75 4.73 8.59
C ALA A 30 9.69 5.55 7.83
N PRO A 31 9.67 6.90 7.94
CA PRO A 31 8.86 7.72 7.06
C PRO A 31 9.39 7.60 5.62
N LYS A 32 8.65 6.91 4.76
CA LYS A 32 8.99 6.80 3.34
C LYS A 32 9.06 8.20 2.72
N GLN A 33 10.25 8.58 2.23
CA GLN A 33 10.44 9.84 1.54
C GLN A 33 9.52 9.89 0.32
N ARG A 34 8.52 10.78 0.36
CA ARG A 34 7.55 10.90 -0.74
C ARG A 34 8.26 11.54 -1.93
N ARG A 35 8.21 10.86 -3.07
CA ARG A 35 8.67 11.44 -4.33
C ARG A 35 7.78 12.63 -4.67
N MET A 36 8.38 13.78 -4.97
CA MET A 36 7.63 14.93 -5.45
C MET A 36 7.01 14.61 -6.81
N HIS A 37 5.68 14.76 -6.90
CA HIS A 37 4.95 14.62 -8.14
C HIS A 37 4.69 16.00 -8.73
N TYR A 38 4.95 16.14 -10.04
CA TYR A 38 4.73 17.37 -10.78
C TYR A 38 3.64 17.13 -11.81
N SER A 39 2.68 18.06 -11.89
CA SER A 39 1.59 18.00 -12.87
C SER A 39 2.11 18.31 -14.28
N MET A 40 1.35 17.91 -15.30
CA MET A 40 1.67 18.26 -16.69
C MET A 40 1.69 19.77 -16.90
N LYS A 41 0.80 20.52 -16.25
CA LYS A 41 0.81 21.99 -16.25
C LYS A 41 2.13 22.56 -15.71
N GLN A 42 2.52 22.14 -14.51
CA GLN A 42 3.76 22.60 -13.87
C GLN A 42 4.99 22.31 -14.73
N LYS A 43 5.05 21.12 -15.35
CA LYS A 43 6.15 20.77 -16.25
C LYS A 43 6.23 21.70 -17.45
N ARG A 44 5.09 21.99 -18.09
CA ARG A 44 5.02 22.90 -19.25
C ARG A 44 5.40 24.32 -18.89
N ASP A 45 4.82 24.86 -17.82
CA ASP A 45 5.09 26.22 -17.35
C ASP A 45 6.58 26.40 -17.04
N VAL A 46 7.20 25.42 -16.38
CA VAL A 46 8.64 25.43 -16.08
C VAL A 46 9.48 25.31 -17.35
N LEU A 47 9.11 24.43 -18.29
CA LEU A 47 9.84 24.29 -19.55
C LEU A 47 9.77 25.58 -20.36
N LEU A 48 8.61 26.26 -20.40
CA LEU A 48 8.45 27.57 -21.05
C LEU A 48 9.26 28.66 -20.34
N ALA A 49 9.18 28.74 -19.01
CA ALA A 49 9.88 29.76 -18.22
C ALA A 49 11.42 29.57 -18.18
N THR A 50 11.92 28.42 -18.62
CA THR A 50 13.36 28.10 -18.63
C THR A 50 13.94 27.93 -20.03
N LEU A 51 13.16 28.27 -21.07
CA LEU A 51 13.65 28.41 -22.44
C LEU A 51 14.79 29.44 -22.46
N GLY A 52 15.98 29.02 -22.91
CA GLY A 52 17.16 29.88 -22.98
C GLY A 52 17.99 29.99 -21.69
N LEU A 53 17.49 29.53 -20.53
CA LEU A 53 18.27 29.49 -19.29
C LEU A 53 19.15 28.23 -19.22
N GLY A 54 20.36 28.40 -18.66
CA GLY A 54 21.23 27.28 -18.29
C GLY A 54 20.57 26.39 -17.24
N THR A 55 20.84 25.08 -17.27
CA THR A 55 20.19 24.09 -16.37
C THR A 55 20.37 24.40 -14.89
N ARG A 56 21.53 24.95 -14.51
CA ARG A 56 21.86 25.34 -13.13
C ARG A 56 21.07 26.57 -12.68
N GLU A 57 20.90 27.55 -13.56
CA GLU A 57 20.18 28.78 -13.28
C GLU A 57 18.67 28.52 -13.21
N ALA A 58 18.14 27.77 -14.18
CA ALA A 58 16.77 27.29 -14.21
C ALA A 58 16.38 26.51 -12.92
N ALA A 59 17.27 25.63 -12.44
CA ALA A 59 17.06 24.89 -11.19
C ALA A 59 16.94 25.79 -9.96
N ARG A 60 17.75 26.87 -9.91
CA ARG A 60 17.74 27.83 -8.80
C ARG A 60 16.46 28.67 -8.81
N VAL A 61 16.06 29.18 -9.97
CA VAL A 61 14.88 30.05 -10.13
C VAL A 61 13.59 29.27 -9.86
N GLN A 62 13.46 28.07 -10.41
CA GLN A 62 12.24 27.25 -10.32
C GLN A 62 12.21 26.34 -9.08
N LYS A 63 13.30 26.28 -8.29
CA LYS A 63 13.48 25.38 -7.14
C LYS A 63 13.23 23.91 -7.49
N ILE A 64 13.65 23.48 -8.68
CA ILE A 64 13.50 22.09 -9.14
C ILE A 64 14.87 21.41 -9.19
N PRO A 65 15.00 20.17 -8.69
CA PRO A 65 16.24 19.43 -8.78
C PRO A 65 16.75 19.32 -10.22
N ARG A 66 18.06 19.51 -10.43
CA ARG A 66 18.69 19.53 -11.77
C ARG A 66 18.38 18.28 -12.59
N ARG A 67 18.49 17.09 -11.97
CA ARG A 67 18.15 15.79 -12.59
C ARG A 67 16.71 15.74 -13.11
N THR A 68 15.78 16.38 -12.41
CA THR A 68 14.37 16.44 -12.79
C THR A 68 14.17 17.32 -14.02
N LEU A 69 14.76 18.52 -14.04
CA LEU A 69 14.69 19.42 -15.19
C LEU A 69 15.30 18.80 -16.45
N GLU A 70 16.45 18.13 -16.32
CA GLU A 70 17.10 17.45 -17.45
C GLU A 70 16.18 16.39 -18.07
N SER A 71 15.58 15.54 -17.24
CA SER A 71 14.64 14.51 -17.71
C SER A 71 13.40 15.08 -18.40
N TRP A 72 12.99 16.30 -18.06
CA TRP A 72 11.86 16.98 -18.73
C TRP A 72 12.28 17.62 -20.04
N ARG A 73 13.51 18.13 -20.14
CA ARG A 73 14.07 18.65 -21.40
C ARG A 73 14.23 17.55 -22.43
N GLU A 74 14.68 16.37 -22.00
CA GLU A 74 14.75 15.16 -22.83
C GLU A 74 13.37 14.75 -23.36
N LYS A 75 12.34 14.78 -22.50
CA LYS A 75 10.95 14.39 -22.84
C LYS A 75 10.05 15.57 -23.20
N LYS A 76 10.63 16.71 -23.62
CA LYS A 76 9.86 17.95 -23.82
C LYS A 76 8.74 17.72 -24.83
N GLU A 77 9.03 17.03 -25.93
CA GLU A 77 8.11 16.82 -27.04
C GLU A 77 6.91 16.00 -26.59
N ASP A 78 7.13 14.90 -25.85
CA ASP A 78 6.07 14.10 -25.25
C ASP A 78 5.23 14.89 -24.24
N ILE A 79 5.88 15.75 -23.43
CA ILE A 79 5.20 16.57 -22.43
C ILE A 79 4.28 17.60 -23.09
N PHE A 80 4.70 18.21 -24.19
CA PHE A 80 3.89 19.16 -24.96
C PHE A 80 2.83 18.47 -25.82
N ALA A 81 3.14 17.31 -26.42
CA ALA A 81 2.22 16.56 -27.26
C ALA A 81 1.06 15.88 -26.48
N PHE A 82 1.17 15.74 -25.15
CA PHE A 82 0.15 15.11 -24.33
C PHE A 82 -1.20 15.87 -24.33
N ARG A 83 -2.25 15.28 -24.91
CA ARG A 83 -3.61 15.87 -25.03
C ARG A 83 -4.56 15.55 -23.86
N GLY A 84 -4.06 14.98 -22.77
CA GLY A 84 -4.88 14.60 -21.60
C GLY A 84 -5.01 15.71 -20.55
N SER A 85 -5.53 15.35 -19.37
CA SER A 85 -5.74 16.31 -18.27
C SER A 85 -4.42 16.91 -17.76
N GLU A 86 -4.35 18.23 -17.65
CA GLU A 86 -3.15 18.93 -17.20
C GLU A 86 -2.83 18.70 -15.71
N LYS A 87 -3.84 18.26 -14.95
CA LYS A 87 -3.72 17.88 -13.53
C LYS A 87 -3.13 16.46 -13.36
N THR A 88 -3.00 15.70 -14.44
CA THR A 88 -2.41 14.36 -14.38
C THR A 88 -0.98 14.45 -13.86
N LEU A 89 -0.75 13.87 -12.70
CA LEU A 89 0.58 13.62 -12.16
C LEU A 89 1.21 12.54 -13.04
N SER A 90 2.44 12.77 -13.50
CA SER A 90 3.18 11.93 -14.46
C SER A 90 2.73 10.47 -14.50
N ARG A 91 2.20 10.05 -15.65
CA ARG A 91 1.85 8.65 -15.94
C ARG A 91 3.13 7.82 -15.84
N ALA A 92 3.41 7.24 -14.68
CA ALA A 92 4.03 5.94 -14.69
C ALA A 92 2.93 5.03 -15.26
N PRO A 93 3.04 4.49 -16.49
CA PRO A 93 2.24 3.34 -16.81
C PRO A 93 2.58 2.33 -15.71
N GLY A 94 1.62 2.08 -14.81
CA GLY A 94 1.76 1.02 -13.83
C GLY A 94 2.16 -0.22 -14.61
N ARG A 95 3.27 -0.85 -14.22
CA ARG A 95 3.66 -2.14 -14.79
C ARG A 95 2.41 -3.00 -14.69
N PRO A 96 1.83 -3.51 -15.79
CA PRO A 96 0.87 -4.58 -15.67
C PRO A 96 1.68 -5.72 -15.06
N GLU A 97 1.54 -5.91 -13.75
CA GLU A 97 2.02 -7.10 -13.11
C GLU A 97 1.18 -8.22 -13.74
N ILE A 98 1.79 -8.92 -14.70
CA ILE A 98 1.41 -10.29 -14.98
C ILE A 98 1.79 -11.02 -13.70
N ILE A 99 0.87 -10.98 -12.73
CA ILE A 99 0.97 -11.80 -11.53
C ILE A 99 0.89 -13.24 -12.04
N PRO A 100 1.95 -14.06 -11.93
CA PRO A 100 1.97 -15.43 -12.45
C PRO A 100 0.88 -16.34 -11.86
N PHE A 101 0.11 -15.82 -10.90
CA PHE A 101 -0.84 -16.54 -10.06
C PHE A 101 -2.28 -15.99 -10.14
N LYS A 102 -2.66 -15.26 -11.21
CA LYS A 102 -4.06 -14.84 -11.45
C LYS A 102 -5.13 -15.93 -11.19
N PRO A 103 -4.90 -17.23 -11.52
CA PRO A 103 -5.89 -18.27 -11.25
C PRO A 103 -6.08 -18.60 -9.76
N LEU A 104 -5.05 -18.40 -8.93
CA LEU A 104 -5.12 -18.61 -7.48
C LEU A 104 -5.93 -17.50 -6.79
N ASP A 105 -5.80 -16.29 -7.32
CA ASP A 105 -6.49 -15.09 -6.85
C ASP A 105 -8.02 -15.20 -6.98
N VAL A 106 -8.55 -15.94 -7.96
CA VAL A 106 -10.02 -16.08 -8.13
C VAL A 106 -10.65 -17.17 -7.25
N GLY A 107 -9.93 -18.24 -6.91
CA GLY A 107 -10.47 -19.36 -6.13
C GLY A 107 -10.50 -19.13 -4.62
N ILE A 108 -9.42 -18.58 -4.06
CA ILE A 108 -9.24 -18.42 -2.60
C ILE A 108 -9.71 -17.04 -2.12
N MET A 109 -9.56 -16.00 -2.94
CA MET A 109 -9.91 -14.65 -2.49
C MET A 109 -11.39 -14.41 -2.32
N GLY A 110 -12.24 -15.11 -3.07
CA GLY A 110 -13.70 -15.02 -2.91
C GLY A 110 -14.11 -15.40 -1.47
N PRO A 111 -13.81 -16.64 -1.03
CA PRO A 111 -14.02 -17.08 0.34
C PRO A 111 -13.36 -16.18 1.39
N LEU A 112 -12.09 -15.81 1.19
CA LEU A 112 -11.37 -14.96 2.14
C LEU A 112 -12.03 -13.59 2.31
N LYS A 113 -12.41 -12.92 1.21
CA LYS A 113 -13.11 -11.63 1.26
C LYS A 113 -14.47 -11.75 1.93
N ALA A 114 -15.20 -12.85 1.73
CA ALA A 114 -16.48 -13.08 2.40
C ALA A 114 -16.31 -13.22 3.91
N LYS A 115 -15.30 -13.99 4.36
CA LYS A 115 -14.97 -14.15 5.80
C LYS A 115 -14.53 -12.84 6.43
N LEU A 116 -13.65 -12.10 5.77
CA LEU A 116 -13.22 -10.77 6.24
C LEU A 116 -14.41 -9.81 6.40
N LYS A 117 -15.33 -9.77 5.43
CA LYS A 117 -16.54 -8.94 5.52
C LYS A 117 -17.45 -9.35 6.68
N ALA A 118 -17.63 -10.66 6.89
CA ALA A 118 -18.43 -11.17 8.00
C ALA A 118 -17.81 -10.77 9.35
N LEU A 119 -16.52 -11.03 9.56
CA LEU A 119 -15.82 -10.66 10.80
C LEU A 119 -15.86 -9.14 11.06
N TRP A 120 -15.77 -8.33 10.01
CA TRP A 120 -15.87 -6.88 10.14
C TRP A 120 -17.26 -6.41 10.63
N LEU A 121 -18.33 -7.13 10.28
CA LEU A 121 -19.68 -6.80 10.75
C LEU A 121 -19.92 -7.22 12.20
N PHE A 122 -19.26 -8.29 12.67
CA PHE A 122 -19.46 -8.83 14.02
C PHE A 122 -18.48 -8.28 15.06
N GLU A 123 -17.27 -7.88 14.67
CA GLU A 123 -16.31 -7.32 15.62
C GLU A 123 -16.60 -5.85 15.93
N SER A 124 -17.07 -5.59 17.15
CA SER A 124 -17.14 -4.25 17.73
C SER A 124 -15.75 -3.76 18.17
N THR A 125 -14.84 -3.53 17.22
CA THR A 125 -13.49 -3.05 17.56
C THR A 125 -13.51 -1.56 17.88
N THR A 126 -13.39 -1.21 19.15
CA THR A 126 -13.20 0.17 19.67
C THR A 126 -11.74 0.64 19.52
N ALA A 127 -11.07 0.24 18.43
CA ALA A 127 -9.68 0.63 18.17
C ALA A 127 -9.61 2.13 17.88
N THR A 128 -8.98 2.89 18.79
CA THR A 128 -8.90 4.35 18.70
C THR A 128 -7.61 4.79 18.00
N THR A 129 -6.51 4.05 18.19
CA THR A 129 -5.21 4.41 17.63
C THR A 129 -4.94 3.74 16.27
N ALA A 130 -4.02 4.30 15.48
CA ALA A 130 -3.64 3.74 14.19
C ALA A 130 -2.95 2.36 14.34
N LYS A 131 -2.19 2.14 15.43
CA LYS A 131 -1.53 0.86 15.73
C LYS A 131 -2.57 -0.21 16.04
N GLU A 132 -3.53 0.07 16.93
CA GLU A 132 -4.64 -0.85 17.24
C GLU A 132 -5.47 -1.22 16.00
N LYS A 133 -5.79 -0.24 15.13
CA LYS A 133 -6.54 -0.51 13.89
C LYS A 133 -5.80 -1.47 12.97
N ARG A 134 -4.47 -1.32 12.85
CA ARG A 134 -3.63 -2.22 12.06
C ARG A 134 -3.58 -3.61 12.69
N LEU A 135 -3.35 -3.70 13.99
CA LEU A 135 -3.31 -4.97 14.73
C LEU A 135 -4.63 -5.74 14.59
N ALA A 136 -5.76 -5.07 14.81
CA ALA A 136 -7.09 -5.65 14.64
C ALA A 136 -7.32 -6.17 13.21
N THR A 137 -6.86 -5.44 12.20
CA THR A 137 -6.97 -5.87 10.80
C THR A 137 -6.15 -7.13 10.52
N ILE A 138 -4.94 -7.22 11.09
CA ILE A 138 -4.06 -8.40 10.94
C ILE A 138 -4.65 -9.61 11.64
N LYS A 139 -5.04 -9.48 12.91
CA LYS A 139 -5.67 -10.57 13.68
C LYS A 139 -6.92 -11.09 12.97
N ARG A 140 -7.74 -10.19 12.42
CA ARG A 140 -8.92 -10.56 11.62
C ARG A 140 -8.57 -11.32 10.34
N ALA A 141 -7.51 -10.92 9.64
CA ALA A 141 -7.05 -11.62 8.44
C ALA A 141 -6.56 -13.04 8.75
N ILE A 142 -5.85 -13.22 9.87
CA ILE A 142 -5.41 -14.54 10.35
C ILE A 142 -6.63 -15.41 10.67
N SER A 143 -7.57 -14.89 11.48
CA SER A 143 -8.80 -15.62 11.81
C SER A 143 -9.64 -15.97 10.58
N ALA A 144 -9.75 -15.03 9.63
CA ALA A 144 -10.43 -15.29 8.35
C ALA A 144 -9.75 -16.42 7.57
N TRP A 145 -8.42 -16.45 7.54
CA TRP A 145 -7.63 -17.48 6.87
C TRP A 145 -7.79 -18.85 7.52
N GLU A 146 -7.71 -18.93 8.84
CA GLU A 146 -7.89 -20.18 9.61
C GLU A 146 -9.30 -20.77 9.42
N SER A 147 -10.30 -19.93 9.16
CA SER A 147 -11.66 -20.38 8.89
C SER A 147 -11.89 -20.96 7.49
N ILE A 148 -10.88 -20.92 6.60
CA ILE A 148 -10.94 -21.50 5.26
C ILE A 148 -10.49 -22.96 5.34
N ALA A 149 -11.35 -23.88 4.90
CA ALA A 149 -11.01 -25.31 4.88
C ALA A 149 -9.87 -25.61 3.89
N ALA A 150 -8.95 -26.49 4.28
CA ALA A 150 -7.82 -26.91 3.46
C ALA A 150 -8.27 -27.45 2.08
N ASP A 151 -9.37 -28.19 2.03
CA ASP A 151 -9.95 -28.72 0.78
C ASP A 151 -10.32 -27.60 -0.22
N THR A 152 -10.71 -26.42 0.27
CA THR A 152 -11.02 -25.26 -0.59
C THR A 152 -9.74 -24.74 -1.26
N VAL A 153 -8.63 -24.74 -0.51
CA VAL A 153 -7.31 -24.37 -1.04
C VAL A 153 -6.86 -25.40 -2.07
N THR A 154 -6.86 -26.69 -1.72
CA THR A 154 -6.45 -27.78 -2.63
C THR A 154 -7.28 -27.79 -3.91
N SER A 155 -8.60 -27.64 -3.80
CA SER A 155 -9.51 -27.56 -4.96
C SER A 155 -9.22 -26.35 -5.84
N ALA A 156 -8.95 -25.18 -5.24
CA ALA A 156 -8.55 -23.99 -5.99
C ALA A 156 -7.23 -24.20 -6.75
N PHE A 157 -6.25 -24.85 -6.11
CA PHE A 157 -4.96 -25.20 -6.75
C PHE A 157 -5.13 -26.21 -7.88
N ASN A 158 -5.88 -27.29 -7.65
CA ASN A 158 -6.19 -28.30 -8.66
C ASN A 158 -6.87 -27.67 -9.89
N LYS A 159 -7.84 -26.78 -9.66
CA LYS A 159 -8.52 -26.04 -10.74
C LYS A 159 -7.60 -25.07 -11.47
N ALA A 160 -6.75 -24.35 -10.74
CA ALA A 160 -5.83 -23.36 -11.29
C ALA A 160 -4.73 -23.98 -12.15
N LEU A 161 -4.14 -25.07 -11.66
CA LEU A 161 -2.99 -25.72 -12.28
C LEU A 161 -3.40 -26.87 -13.22
N LYS A 162 -4.69 -27.24 -13.24
CA LYS A 162 -5.22 -28.41 -13.97
C LYS A 162 -4.52 -29.70 -13.53
N THR A 163 -4.25 -29.82 -12.23
CA THR A 163 -3.58 -30.95 -11.59
C THR A 163 -4.50 -31.62 -10.57
N ASN A 164 -4.13 -32.80 -10.09
CA ASN A 164 -4.77 -33.47 -8.96
C ASN A 164 -3.69 -33.72 -7.88
N PHE A 165 -3.59 -32.81 -6.92
CA PHE A 165 -2.89 -33.01 -5.65
C PHE A 165 -3.77 -33.77 -4.67
#